data_AF-A0A4P6Q408-F1
#
_entry.id   AF-A0A4P6Q408-F1
#
_cell.length_a   1.000
_cell.length_b   1.000
_cell.length_c   1.000
_cell.angle_alpha   90.00
_cell.angle_beta   90.00
_cell.angle_gamma   90.00
#
_symmetry.space_group_name_H-M   'P 1'
#
loop_
_entity.id
_entity.type
_entity.pdbx_description
1 polymer ?
#
loop_
_entity_poly.entity_id
_entity_poly.type
_entity_poly.pdbx_seq_one_letter_code
_entity_poly.pdbx_strand_id
1 'polypeptide(L)'
;MRGPGGHERSAHTGVGADIGDNRALAASLAIPRLATYFKYVTISTATGGGGAGASDAAPSRVSHDQDCDVFQEVLELVGRRWMGVILFAGARGAQRFSEYRRFIGGISDRMLSQRLKELESLGLLEREVVPTTPVQILYRPSPRGRGLLDALEPLVSWGHAHREDGSAAPEDERVGAGAPTR
;
A
#
# COMPACT_ATOMS: atom_id res chain seq x y z
N MET A 1 4.06 28.16 73.34
CA MET A 1 3.24 28.97 72.42
C MET A 1 2.96 28.15 71.17
N ARG A 2 1.68 28.05 70.78
CA ARG A 2 1.17 27.41 69.56
C ARG A 2 1.47 28.26 68.32
N GLY A 3 1.59 27.61 67.15
CA GLY A 3 1.05 28.16 65.90
C GLY A 3 1.75 27.71 64.61
N PRO A 4 1.03 27.35 63.51
CA PRO A 4 1.49 26.45 62.45
C PRO A 4 1.53 27.09 61.05
N GLY A 5 1.88 26.31 60.00
CA GLY A 5 1.52 26.65 58.62
C GLY A 5 2.32 25.92 57.56
N GLY A 6 1.75 24.86 56.97
CA GLY A 6 2.28 24.23 55.77
C GLY A 6 1.86 24.97 54.50
N HIS A 7 2.53 24.70 53.38
CA HIS A 7 1.93 24.70 52.05
C HIS A 7 2.76 23.86 51.08
N GLU A 8 2.10 22.85 50.52
CA GLU A 8 2.47 22.15 49.30
C GLU A 8 2.50 23.11 48.11
N ARG A 9 3.38 22.87 47.14
CA ARG A 9 3.08 23.09 45.72
C ARG A 9 4.09 22.39 44.81
N SER A 10 3.55 21.46 44.02
CA SER A 10 4.14 20.87 42.82
C SER A 10 4.26 21.88 41.67
N ALA A 11 5.31 21.74 40.86
CA ALA A 11 5.38 22.08 39.43
C ALA A 11 6.62 21.35 38.87
N HIS A 12 6.51 20.25 38.12
CA HIS A 12 6.16 20.12 36.69
C HIS A 12 6.96 21.00 35.71
N THR A 13 7.71 20.30 34.85
CA THR A 13 7.95 20.55 33.41
C THR A 13 9.34 21.07 33.02
N GLY A 14 9.99 20.34 32.11
CA GLY A 14 11.01 20.91 31.22
C GLY A 14 12.14 20.03 30.71
N VAL A 15 11.92 18.76 30.34
CA VAL A 15 12.89 18.04 29.48
C VAL A 15 12.39 18.12 28.05
N GLY A 16 12.83 19.16 27.34
CA GLY A 16 12.74 19.23 25.89
C GLY A 16 13.79 18.30 25.29
N ALA A 17 13.34 17.16 24.76
CA ALA A 17 14.15 16.35 23.86
C ALA A 17 13.77 16.74 22.43
N ASP A 18 14.69 17.45 21.78
CA ASP A 18 14.78 17.65 20.33
C ASP A 18 14.53 16.33 19.60
N ILE A 19 13.35 16.18 18.99
CA ILE A 19 13.10 15.14 17.98
C ILE A 19 13.50 15.78 16.65
N GLY A 20 14.78 15.59 16.33
CA GLY A 20 15.40 16.04 15.10
C GLY A 20 14.69 15.54 13.84
N ASP A 21 14.68 16.44 12.87
CA ASP A 21 14.28 16.32 11.47
C ASP A 21 14.36 14.92 10.87
N ASN A 22 13.20 14.31 10.64
CA ASN A 22 13.06 13.04 9.91
C ASN A 22 12.96 13.25 8.39
N ARG A 23 13.67 14.27 7.88
CA ARG A 23 13.62 14.72 6.48
C ARG A 23 14.80 14.19 5.64
N ALA A 24 15.65 13.35 6.23
CA ALA A 24 16.90 12.87 5.63
C ALA A 24 17.00 11.33 5.49
N LEU A 25 15.89 10.60 5.33
CA LEU A 25 15.88 9.15 5.04
C LEU A 25 15.18 8.80 3.72
N ALA A 26 15.11 9.74 2.78
CA ALA A 26 14.55 9.52 1.44
C ALA A 26 15.60 9.04 0.40
N ALA A 27 16.79 8.62 0.83
CA ALA A 27 17.83 8.14 -0.07
C ALA A 27 18.23 6.72 0.31
N SER A 28 18.23 5.83 -0.68
CA SER A 28 18.74 4.46 -0.64
C SER A 28 17.77 3.37 -0.18
N LEU A 29 16.86 2.96 -1.06
CA LEU A 29 16.66 1.54 -1.34
C LEU A 29 16.36 1.38 -2.84
N ALA A 30 17.43 1.20 -3.62
CA ALA A 30 17.33 0.56 -4.92
C ALA A 30 16.68 -0.82 -4.72
N ILE A 31 15.64 -1.13 -5.49
CA ILE A 31 15.05 -2.47 -5.55
C ILE A 31 15.69 -3.14 -6.78
N PRO A 32 16.77 -3.94 -6.65
CA PRO A 32 17.25 -4.73 -7.76
C PRO A 32 16.46 -6.04 -7.77
N ARG A 33 15.68 -6.26 -8.83
CA ARG A 33 15.69 -7.54 -9.57
C ARG A 33 14.84 -7.48 -10.84
N LEU A 34 15.45 -6.95 -11.90
CA LEU A 34 15.17 -7.39 -13.27
C LEU A 34 15.70 -8.82 -13.42
N ALA A 35 14.80 -9.82 -13.39
CA ALA A 35 14.88 -11.02 -14.23
C ALA A 35 13.78 -11.99 -13.79
N THR A 36 13.08 -12.56 -14.78
CA THR A 36 12.14 -13.68 -14.64
C THR A 36 10.66 -13.31 -14.49
N TYR A 37 10.11 -12.55 -15.45
CA TYR A 37 8.70 -12.74 -15.77
C TYR A 37 8.40 -12.46 -17.25
N PHE A 38 9.10 -13.16 -18.15
CA PHE A 38 8.81 -13.15 -19.59
C PHE A 38 8.80 -14.59 -20.14
N LYS A 39 8.06 -15.50 -19.49
CA LYS A 39 7.97 -16.90 -19.91
C LYS A 39 6.55 -17.41 -20.21
N TYR A 40 5.51 -16.60 -20.02
CA TYR A 40 4.12 -17.08 -20.16
C TYR A 40 3.29 -16.46 -21.28
N VAL A 41 3.86 -15.59 -22.11
CA VAL A 41 3.15 -15.07 -23.30
C VAL A 41 4.04 -15.27 -24.53
N THR A 42 4.17 -16.52 -24.95
CA THR A 42 4.48 -16.83 -26.35
C THR A 42 3.33 -17.69 -26.85
N ILE A 43 2.39 -17.01 -27.50
CA ILE A 43 1.32 -17.59 -28.28
C ILE A 43 1.94 -18.60 -29.24
N SER A 44 1.42 -19.83 -29.20
CA SER A 44 1.79 -20.90 -30.11
C SER A 44 1.43 -20.49 -31.54
N THR A 45 2.40 -20.03 -32.33
CA THR A 45 2.28 -19.99 -33.80
C THR A 45 3.04 -21.19 -34.34
N ALA A 46 2.35 -22.32 -34.40
CA ALA A 46 2.81 -23.48 -35.13
C ALA A 46 2.61 -23.22 -36.63
N THR A 47 3.71 -23.09 -37.39
CA THR A 47 3.73 -23.15 -38.85
C THR A 47 4.28 -24.51 -39.29
N GLY A 48 3.37 -25.37 -39.76
CA GLY A 48 3.52 -26.30 -40.89
C GLY A 48 4.50 -27.48 -40.81
N GLY A 49 3.97 -28.71 -40.84
CA GLY A 49 4.76 -29.89 -41.26
C GLY A 49 4.19 -31.28 -40.95
N GLY A 50 3.07 -31.66 -41.58
CA GLY A 50 2.76 -33.02 -42.07
C GLY A 50 2.69 -34.23 -41.10
N GLY A 51 1.49 -34.81 -40.97
CA GLY A 51 1.31 -36.20 -40.51
C GLY A 51 -0.09 -36.51 -39.99
N ALA A 52 -0.91 -37.15 -40.82
CA ALA A 52 -2.31 -37.49 -40.53
C ALA A 52 -2.48 -38.47 -39.36
N GLY A 53 -3.44 -38.18 -38.48
CA GLY A 53 -3.93 -39.08 -37.45
C GLY A 53 -5.08 -38.42 -36.69
N ALA A 54 -6.31 -38.81 -37.03
CA ALA A 54 -7.53 -38.25 -36.49
C ALA A 54 -7.62 -38.40 -34.96
N SER A 55 -7.81 -37.26 -34.29
CA SER A 55 -8.69 -37.14 -33.12
C SER A 55 -9.13 -35.69 -33.07
N ASP A 56 -10.39 -35.45 -33.43
CA ASP A 56 -11.09 -34.17 -33.29
C ASP A 56 -11.21 -33.84 -31.79
N ALA A 57 -10.14 -33.32 -31.21
CA ALA A 57 -10.19 -32.59 -29.95
C ALA A 57 -10.37 -31.12 -30.31
N ALA A 58 -11.63 -30.72 -30.50
CA ALA A 58 -12.00 -29.31 -30.52
C ALA A 58 -11.35 -28.59 -29.32
N PRO A 59 -10.77 -27.38 -29.50
CA PRO A 59 -10.24 -26.63 -28.37
C PRO A 59 -11.39 -26.40 -27.38
N SER A 60 -11.24 -26.96 -26.19
CA SER A 60 -12.20 -26.92 -25.10
C SER A 60 -12.69 -25.48 -24.86
N ARG A 61 -13.96 -25.20 -25.16
CA ARG A 61 -14.64 -23.92 -24.93
C ARG A 61 -14.93 -23.65 -23.44
N VAL A 62 -14.07 -24.12 -22.55
CA VAL A 62 -14.26 -24.04 -21.11
C VAL A 62 -12.96 -23.49 -20.51
N SER A 63 -12.86 -22.16 -20.39
CA SER A 63 -11.91 -21.50 -19.49
C SER A 63 -11.99 -19.97 -19.45
N HIS A 64 -12.83 -19.30 -20.26
CA HIS A 64 -12.88 -17.82 -20.26
C HIS A 64 -13.68 -17.18 -19.11
N ASP A 65 -14.54 -17.92 -18.41
CA ASP A 65 -15.43 -17.34 -17.39
C ASP A 65 -14.78 -17.33 -16.00
N GLN A 66 -14.18 -18.45 -15.59
CA GLN A 66 -13.58 -18.62 -14.26
C GLN A 66 -12.37 -17.72 -14.01
N ASP A 67 -11.50 -17.57 -15.01
CA ASP A 67 -10.33 -16.69 -14.90
C ASP A 67 -10.75 -15.20 -14.84
N CYS A 68 -11.83 -14.84 -15.54
CA CYS A 68 -12.41 -13.50 -15.48
C CYS A 68 -13.01 -13.21 -14.10
N ASP A 69 -13.76 -14.15 -13.52
CA ASP A 69 -14.34 -14.01 -12.18
C ASP A 69 -13.24 -13.83 -11.12
N VAL A 70 -12.23 -14.71 -11.12
CA VAL A 70 -11.10 -14.63 -10.18
C VAL A 70 -10.35 -13.31 -10.34
N PHE A 71 -10.11 -12.87 -11.58
CA PHE A 71 -9.47 -11.58 -11.84
C PHE A 71 -10.29 -10.41 -11.29
N GLN A 72 -11.60 -10.41 -11.51
CA GLN A 72 -12.50 -9.37 -11.00
C GLN A 72 -12.53 -9.37 -9.47
N GLU A 73 -12.65 -10.52 -8.82
CA GLU A 73 -12.63 -10.64 -7.35
C GLU A 73 -11.35 -10.06 -6.74
N VAL A 74 -10.19 -10.36 -7.34
CA VAL A 74 -8.90 -9.85 -6.87
C VAL A 74 -8.84 -8.33 -7.04
N LEU A 75 -9.25 -7.80 -8.21
CA LEU A 75 -9.29 -6.37 -8.46
C LEU A 75 -10.24 -5.63 -7.51
N GLU A 76 -11.42 -6.18 -7.26
CA GLU A 76 -12.35 -5.64 -6.27
C GLU A 76 -11.70 -5.61 -4.89
N LEU A 77 -11.08 -6.71 -4.46
CA LEU A 77 -10.40 -6.78 -3.17
C LEU A 77 -9.30 -5.73 -3.02
N VAL A 78 -8.44 -5.55 -4.02
CA VAL A 78 -7.31 -4.61 -3.94
C VAL A 78 -7.71 -3.16 -4.19
N GLY A 79 -8.74 -2.95 -5.02
CA GLY A 79 -9.30 -1.65 -5.36
C GLY A 79 -10.18 -1.06 -4.27
N ARG A 80 -10.66 -1.89 -3.33
CA ARG A 80 -11.37 -1.41 -2.14
C ARG A 80 -10.53 -0.41 -1.36
N ARG A 81 -11.19 0.67 -0.94
CA ARG A 81 -10.56 1.80 -0.27
C ARG A 81 -9.66 1.34 0.88
N TRP A 82 -8.39 1.72 0.79
CA TRP A 82 -7.30 1.48 1.73
C TRP A 82 -6.69 0.06 1.77
N MET A 83 -7.24 -0.94 1.07
CA MET A 83 -6.75 -2.33 1.16
C MET A 83 -5.31 -2.47 0.66
N GLY A 84 -5.06 -2.06 -0.60
CA GLY A 84 -3.74 -2.14 -1.21
C GLY A 84 -2.69 -1.30 -0.47
N VAL A 85 -3.03 -0.07 -0.08
CA VAL A 85 -2.07 0.83 0.61
C VAL A 85 -1.73 0.35 2.02
N ILE A 86 -2.64 -0.34 2.73
CA ILE A 86 -2.32 -0.96 4.02
C ILE A 86 -1.36 -2.12 3.83
N LEU A 87 -1.64 -3.03 2.90
CA LEU A 87 -0.71 -4.14 2.62
C LEU A 87 0.67 -3.63 2.23
N PHE A 88 0.71 -2.61 1.39
CA PHE A 88 1.95 -1.98 0.95
C PHE A 88 2.72 -1.28 2.08
N ALA A 89 2.01 -0.60 3.00
CA ALA A 89 2.62 -0.04 4.20
C ALA A 89 3.26 -1.13 5.06
N GLY A 90 2.59 -2.28 5.21
CA GLY A 90 3.13 -3.44 5.92
C GLY A 90 4.39 -4.01 5.26
N ALA A 91 4.40 -4.10 3.93
CA ALA A 91 5.58 -4.53 3.18
C ALA A 91 6.75 -3.55 3.28
N ARG A 92 6.46 -2.26 3.53
CA ARG A 92 7.46 -1.22 3.82
C ARG A 92 7.88 -1.14 5.28
N GLY A 93 7.44 -2.10 6.10
CA GLY A 93 7.91 -2.27 7.47
C GLY A 93 7.01 -1.66 8.54
N ALA A 94 5.83 -1.14 8.20
CA ALA A 94 4.84 -0.80 9.22
C ALA A 94 4.38 -2.08 9.94
N GLN A 95 4.50 -2.11 11.27
CA GLN A 95 4.10 -3.26 12.07
C GLN A 95 3.08 -2.87 13.14
N ARG A 96 3.18 -1.68 13.73
CA ARG A 96 2.24 -1.19 14.75
C ARG A 96 1.16 -0.32 14.13
N PHE A 97 -0.02 -0.27 14.77
CA PHE A 97 -1.14 0.55 14.31
C PHE A 97 -0.75 2.02 14.05
N SER A 98 0.04 2.62 14.93
CA SER A 98 0.51 4.01 14.78
C SER A 98 1.44 4.19 13.58
N GLU A 99 2.23 3.18 13.22
CA GLU A 99 3.09 3.20 12.03
C GLU A 99 2.25 3.14 10.76
N TYR A 100 1.24 2.27 10.70
CA TYR A 100 0.28 2.24 9.58
C TYR A 100 -0.44 3.58 9.44
N ARG A 101 -0.90 4.18 10.54
CA ARG A 101 -1.56 5.50 10.52
C ARG A 101 -0.64 6.61 10.04
N ARG A 102 0.63 6.60 10.44
CA ARG A 102 1.62 7.58 9.98
C ARG A 102 1.96 7.38 8.50
N PHE A 103 2.04 6.15 8.04
CA PHE A 103 2.33 5.81 6.66
C PHE A 103 1.20 6.24 5.71
N ILE A 104 -0.05 6.10 6.18
CA ILE A 104 -1.25 6.29 5.37
C ILE A 104 -1.92 7.60 5.74
N GLY A 105 -1.52 8.68 5.08
CA GLY A 105 -2.14 10.00 5.27
C GLY A 105 -3.65 9.99 5.00
N GLY A 106 -4.43 10.58 5.90
CA GLY A 106 -5.88 10.78 5.72
C GLY A 106 -6.78 9.60 6.08
N ILE A 107 -6.24 8.48 6.57
CA ILE A 107 -7.08 7.38 7.09
C ILE A 107 -7.52 7.66 8.54
N SER A 108 -8.80 7.44 8.85
CA SER A 108 -9.31 7.52 10.22
C SER A 108 -8.97 6.25 11.03
N ASP A 109 -8.91 6.35 12.36
CA ASP A 109 -8.56 5.21 13.22
C ASP A 109 -9.56 4.08 13.08
N ARG A 110 -10.84 4.43 13.04
CA ARG A 110 -11.93 3.49 12.81
C ARG A 110 -11.75 2.73 11.49
N MET A 111 -11.42 3.44 10.41
CA MET A 111 -11.24 2.82 9.09
C MET A 111 -9.99 1.95 9.05
N LEU A 112 -8.88 2.40 9.63
CA LEU A 112 -7.65 1.61 9.71
C LEU A 112 -7.88 0.31 10.49
N SER A 113 -8.52 0.38 11.66
CA SER A 113 -8.88 -0.81 12.45
C SER A 113 -9.78 -1.77 11.68
N GLN A 114 -10.79 -1.26 10.97
CA GLN A 114 -11.68 -2.07 10.15
C GLN A 114 -10.90 -2.81 9.05
N ARG A 115 -10.00 -2.11 8.37
CA ARG A 115 -9.23 -2.66 7.26
C ARG A 115 -8.14 -3.65 7.69
N LEU A 116 -7.48 -3.40 8.82
CA LEU A 116 -6.52 -4.35 9.40
C LEU A 116 -7.22 -5.67 9.77
N LYS A 117 -8.37 -5.60 10.44
CA LYS A 117 -9.17 -6.79 10.79
C LYS A 117 -9.66 -7.54 9.55
N GLU A 118 -10.03 -6.80 8.51
CA GLU A 118 -10.46 -7.39 7.25
C GLU A 118 -9.32 -8.10 6.51
N LEU A 119 -8.16 -7.46 6.39
CA LEU A 119 -6.97 -8.09 5.79
C LEU A 119 -6.49 -9.31 6.59
N GLU A 120 -6.61 -9.28 7.91
CA GLU A 120 -6.39 -10.45 8.78
C GLU A 120 -7.37 -11.58 8.45
N SER A 121 -8.68 -11.27 8.34
CA SER A 121 -9.70 -12.28 8.01
C SER A 121 -9.53 -12.90 6.62
N LEU A 122 -8.96 -12.15 5.67
CA LEU A 122 -8.63 -12.61 4.33
C LEU A 122 -7.30 -13.41 4.28
N GLY A 123 -6.59 -13.51 5.41
CA GLY A 123 -5.29 -14.18 5.49
C GLY A 123 -4.17 -13.42 4.78
N LEU A 124 -4.32 -12.11 4.55
CA LEU A 124 -3.33 -11.25 3.91
C LEU A 124 -2.44 -10.53 4.92
N LEU A 125 -2.91 -10.38 6.16
CA LEU A 125 -2.11 -9.96 7.31
C LEU A 125 -2.12 -11.02 8.40
N GLU A 126 -1.01 -11.13 9.12
CA GLU A 126 -0.85 -11.89 10.35
C GLU A 126 -0.82 -10.93 11.53
N ARG A 127 -1.61 -11.21 12.56
CA ARG A 127 -1.65 -10.46 13.82
C ARG A 127 -0.85 -11.20 14.89
N GLU A 128 0.15 -10.55 15.45
CA GLU A 128 0.99 -11.09 16.52
C GLU A 128 0.80 -10.25 17.80
N VAL A 129 0.57 -10.92 18.93
CA VAL A 129 0.54 -10.28 20.25
C VAL A 129 1.87 -10.54 20.93
N VAL A 130 2.66 -9.49 21.13
CA VAL A 130 3.98 -9.58 21.74
C VAL A 130 3.87 -9.23 23.23
N PRO A 131 4.18 -10.18 24.14
CA PRO A 131 4.08 -9.98 25.58
C PRO A 131 5.24 -9.10 26.07
N THR A 132 5.07 -7.80 25.90
CA THR A 132 5.97 -6.74 26.36
C THR A 132 5.25 -5.88 27.41
N THR A 133 5.98 -4.98 28.06
CA THR A 133 5.38 -3.96 28.94
C THR A 133 5.58 -2.59 28.28
N PRO A 134 4.54 -1.93 27.73
CA PRO A 134 3.17 -2.42 27.55
C PRO A 134 3.04 -3.49 26.45
N VAL A 135 1.96 -4.28 26.45
CA VAL A 135 1.70 -5.32 25.42
C VAL A 135 1.61 -4.67 24.05
N GLN A 136 2.28 -5.28 23.06
CA GLN A 136 2.30 -4.79 21.69
C GLN A 136 1.49 -5.70 20.77
N ILE A 137 0.82 -5.08 19.80
CA ILE A 137 0.13 -5.79 18.71
C ILE A 137 0.82 -5.40 17.42
N LEU A 138 1.31 -6.41 16.70
CA LEU A 138 1.97 -6.26 15.41
C LEU A 138 1.09 -6.84 14.31
N TYR A 139 1.13 -6.21 13.14
CA TYR A 139 0.49 -6.66 11.91
C TYR A 139 1.54 -6.75 10.82
N ARG A 140 1.71 -7.93 10.23
CA ARG A 140 2.68 -8.17 9.15
C ARG A 140 1.98 -8.77 7.95
N PRO A 141 2.38 -8.43 6.71
CA PRO A 141 1.96 -9.20 5.54
C PRO A 141 2.21 -10.69 5.76
N SER A 142 1.22 -11.52 5.47
CA SER A 142 1.42 -12.97 5.42
C SER A 142 2.20 -13.36 4.15
N PRO A 143 2.63 -14.62 3.98
CA PRO A 143 3.14 -15.10 2.70
C PRO A 143 2.16 -14.86 1.53
N ARG A 144 0.85 -15.05 1.77
CA ARG A 144 -0.20 -14.77 0.78
C ARG A 144 -0.31 -13.27 0.49
N GLY A 145 -0.23 -12.43 1.51
CA GLY A 145 -0.23 -10.97 1.36
C GLY A 145 0.97 -10.46 0.57
N ARG A 146 2.16 -11.03 0.80
CA ARG A 146 3.37 -10.75 -0.01
C ARG A 146 3.20 -11.19 -1.45
N GLY A 147 2.74 -12.42 -1.69
CA GLY A 147 2.49 -12.90 -3.05
C GLY A 147 1.48 -12.06 -3.83
N LEU A 148 0.46 -11.50 -3.16
CA LEU A 148 -0.46 -10.54 -3.77
C LEU A 148 0.24 -9.24 -4.17
N LEU A 149 1.13 -8.70 -3.33
CA LEU A 149 1.90 -7.50 -3.67
C LEU A 149 2.85 -7.74 -4.84
N ASP A 150 3.50 -8.90 -4.88
CA ASP A 150 4.38 -9.29 -6.00
C ASP A 150 3.58 -9.38 -7.31
N ALA A 151 2.37 -9.95 -7.27
CA ALA A 151 1.48 -10.00 -8.44
C ALA A 151 0.99 -8.61 -8.90
N LEU A 152 0.94 -7.63 -8.01
CA LEU A 152 0.55 -6.24 -8.32
C LEU A 152 1.72 -5.35 -8.78
N GLU A 153 2.97 -5.78 -8.60
CA GLU A 153 4.15 -4.98 -8.99
C GLU A 153 4.13 -4.54 -10.47
N PRO A 154 3.76 -5.40 -11.45
CA PRO A 154 3.69 -4.97 -12.85
C PRO A 154 2.67 -3.86 -13.08
N LEU A 155 1.54 -3.89 -12.35
CA LEU A 155 0.51 -2.86 -12.43
C LEU A 155 1.01 -1.52 -11.88
N VAL A 156 1.76 -1.55 -10.78
CA VAL A 156 2.40 -0.35 -10.21
C VAL A 156 3.42 0.22 -11.20
N SER A 157 4.23 -0.64 -11.81
CA SER A 157 5.23 -0.25 -12.82
C SER A 157 4.59 0.38 -14.05
N TRP A 158 3.52 -0.21 -14.56
CA TRP A 158 2.72 0.36 -15.65
C TRP A 158 2.19 1.75 -15.28
N GLY A 159 1.65 1.89 -14.06
CA GLY A 159 1.16 3.16 -13.55
C GLY A 159 2.25 4.23 -13.43
N HIS A 160 3.48 3.86 -13.09
CA HIS A 160 4.61 4.80 -13.12
C HIS A 160 4.98 5.23 -14.54
N ALA A 161 4.93 4.33 -15.52
CA ALA A 161 5.26 4.64 -16.91
C ALA A 161 4.21 5.50 -17.62
N HIS A 162 2.96 5.46 -17.15
CA HIS A 162 1.82 6.16 -17.77
C HIS A 162 1.20 7.21 -16.85
N ARG A 163 1.94 7.62 -15.81
CA ARG A 163 1.62 8.86 -15.12
C ARG A 163 1.87 9.99 -16.09
N GLU A 164 0.79 10.56 -16.62
CA GLU A 164 0.86 11.91 -17.16
C GLU A 164 1.37 12.79 -16.01
N ASP A 165 2.62 13.25 -16.12
CA ASP A 165 3.13 14.25 -15.21
C ASP A 165 2.18 15.44 -15.31
N GLY A 166 1.34 15.63 -14.29
CA GLY A 166 0.46 16.78 -14.15
C GLY A 166 1.25 18.07 -13.90
N SER A 167 2.31 18.33 -14.67
CA SER A 167 3.07 19.57 -14.69
C SER A 167 2.85 20.32 -16.01
N ALA A 168 1.62 20.81 -16.18
CA ALA A 168 1.33 22.09 -16.83
C ALA A 168 -0.17 22.35 -16.64
N ALA A 169 -0.58 22.73 -15.43
CA ALA A 169 -1.72 23.63 -15.35
C ALA A 169 -1.30 24.90 -16.11
N PRO A 170 -2.07 25.38 -17.11
CA PRO A 170 -1.79 26.68 -17.69
C PRO A 170 -1.86 27.69 -16.55
N GLU A 171 -0.77 28.43 -16.37
CA GLU A 171 -0.75 29.61 -15.52
C GLU A 171 -1.92 30.47 -15.96
N ASP A 172 -2.91 30.59 -15.08
CA ASP A 172 -4.02 31.51 -15.22
C ASP A 172 -3.40 32.88 -15.46
N GLU A 173 -3.50 33.31 -16.72
CA GLU A 173 -3.09 34.60 -17.23
C GLU A 173 -3.76 35.65 -16.36
N ARG A 174 -3.09 36.06 -15.28
CA ARG A 174 -3.40 37.30 -14.56
C ARG A 174 -3.04 38.45 -15.50
N VAL A 175 -3.87 38.62 -16.53
CA VAL A 175 -4.02 39.87 -17.24
C VAL A 175 -4.46 40.87 -16.19
N GLY A 176 -3.51 41.69 -15.78
CA GLY A 176 -3.80 42.96 -15.14
C GLY A 176 -4.66 43.78 -16.09
N ALA A 177 -5.94 43.94 -15.74
CA ALA A 177 -6.75 45.03 -16.26
C ALA A 177 -7.04 45.96 -15.08
N GLY A 178 -6.20 46.99 -14.95
CA GLY A 178 -6.46 48.12 -14.08
C GLY A 178 -7.71 48.86 -14.55
N ALA A 179 -8.49 49.36 -13.58
CA ALA A 179 -9.51 50.36 -13.81
C ALA A 179 -9.22 51.57 -12.90
N PRO A 180 -9.31 52.81 -13.41
CA PRO A 180 -8.83 54.01 -12.73
C PRO A 180 -9.88 54.54 -11.75
N THR A 181 -9.42 54.97 -10.57
CA THR A 181 -10.18 55.85 -9.69
C THR A 181 -9.61 57.26 -9.81
N ARG A 182 -10.35 58.15 -10.45
CA ARG A 182 -10.34 59.59 -10.14
C ARG A 182 -11.69 60.20 -10.44
#